data_AF-A0AAQ4DKA1-F1
#
_entry.id   AF-A0AAQ4DKA1-F1
#
_cell.length_a   1.000
_cell.length_b   1.000
_cell.length_c   1.000
_cell.angle_alpha   90.00
_cell.angle_beta   90.00
_cell.angle_gamma   90.00
#
_symmetry.space_group_name_H-M   'P 1'
#
loop_
_entity.id
_entity.type
_entity.pdbx_description
1 polymer ?
#
loop_
_entity_poly.entity_id
_entity_poly.type
_entity_poly.pdbx_seq_one_letter_code
_entity_poly.pdbx_strand_id
1 'polypeptide(L)'
;MHHYLLYTCSKSLEGKHCPRHPGRQRKEPLTPWKVAILKGCYKERLRSQGFPEAYLKNAIKLFNRFISEKISDVEKTAERYV
;
A
#
# COMPACT_ATOMS: atom_id res chain seq x y z
N MET A 1 -0.63 18.92 -6.15
CA MET A 1 -1.08 17.53 -5.94
C MET A 1 -0.38 16.49 -6.84
N HIS A 2 0.07 16.82 -8.05
CA HIS A 2 0.66 15.85 -8.99
C HIS A 2 1.99 15.20 -8.51
N HIS A 3 2.83 15.93 -7.78
CA HIS A 3 4.14 15.43 -7.33
C HIS A 3 4.07 14.22 -6.38
N TYR A 4 3.04 14.14 -5.52
CA TYR A 4 2.91 13.04 -4.55
C TYR A 4 2.41 11.73 -5.18
N LEU A 5 1.57 11.83 -6.22
CA LEU A 5 1.07 10.66 -6.95
C LEU A 5 2.20 9.96 -7.71
N LEU A 6 3.08 10.74 -8.35
CA LEU A 6 4.26 10.21 -9.05
C LEU A 6 5.23 9.50 -8.11
N TYR A 7 5.44 10.02 -6.89
CA TYR A 7 6.32 9.39 -5.89
C TYR A 7 5.83 8.00 -5.45
N THR A 8 4.50 7.79 -5.37
CA THR A 8 3.94 6.48 -5.03
C THR A 8 3.94 5.49 -6.19
N CYS A 9 3.95 5.95 -7.45
CA CYS A 9 3.91 5.08 -8.63
C CYS A 9 5.22 4.33 -8.93
N SER A 10 6.34 4.84 -8.40
CA SER A 10 7.67 4.23 -8.55
C SER A 10 8.04 3.28 -7.42
N LYS A 11 7.15 3.09 -6.43
CA LYS A 11 7.39 2.26 -5.25
C LYS A 11 6.43 1.08 -5.17
N SER A 12 6.85 0.04 -4.47
CA SER A 12 6.02 -1.11 -4.10
C SER A 12 6.03 -1.28 -2.59
N LEU A 13 5.15 -2.10 -2.03
CA LEU A 13 5.09 -2.29 -0.58
C LEU A 13 6.40 -2.88 -0.03
N GLU A 14 6.88 -3.98 -0.61
CA GLU A 14 8.03 -4.75 -0.09
C GLU A 14 9.24 -4.75 -1.03
N GLY A 15 9.16 -4.11 -2.19
CA GLY A 15 10.23 -4.18 -3.19
C GLY A 15 10.37 -5.56 -3.84
N LYS A 16 9.40 -6.47 -3.69
CA LYS A 16 9.46 -7.81 -4.28
C LYS A 16 9.15 -7.75 -5.78
N HIS A 17 9.85 -8.58 -6.54
CA HIS A 17 9.58 -8.74 -7.96
C HIS A 17 8.28 -9.54 -8.18
N CYS A 18 7.48 -9.17 -9.17
CA CYS A 18 6.26 -9.89 -9.51
C CYS A 18 6.60 -11.12 -10.37
N PRO A 19 6.37 -12.36 -9.89
CA PRO A 19 6.73 -13.58 -10.63
C PRO A 19 6.05 -13.70 -12.00
N ARG A 20 4.88 -13.05 -12.17
CA ARG A 20 4.13 -13.04 -13.43
C ARG A 20 4.72 -12.10 -14.48
N HIS A 21 5.65 -11.22 -14.13
CA HIS A 21 6.20 -10.22 -15.04
C HIS A 21 7.73 -10.05 -14.89
N PRO A 22 8.54 -11.13 -15.00
CA PRO A 22 9.98 -11.18 -14.67
C PRO A 22 10.83 -10.07 -15.32
N GLY A 23 10.47 -9.61 -16.52
CA GLY A 23 11.19 -8.58 -17.26
C GLY A 23 10.92 -7.13 -16.84
N ARG A 24 10.00 -6.87 -15.90
CA ARG A 24 9.71 -5.50 -15.44
C ARG A 24 10.77 -5.00 -14.45
N GLN A 25 11.06 -3.71 -14.51
CA GLN A 25 11.95 -3.04 -13.56
C GLN A 25 11.42 -3.21 -12.13
N ARG A 26 12.34 -3.52 -11.21
CA ARG A 26 12.03 -3.65 -9.79
C ARG A 26 11.74 -2.28 -9.19
N LYS A 27 10.59 -2.15 -8.52
CA LYS A 27 10.21 -0.94 -7.79
C LYS A 27 10.84 -0.94 -6.40
N GLU A 28 11.28 0.23 -5.94
CA GLU A 28 11.79 0.35 -4.57
C GLU A 28 10.70 0.07 -3.54
N PRO A 29 11.04 -0.47 -2.36
CA PRO A 29 10.08 -0.63 -1.28
C PRO A 29 9.65 0.73 -0.70
N LEU A 30 8.47 0.75 -0.07
CA LEU A 30 8.12 1.77 0.90
C LEU A 30 9.04 1.66 2.11
N THR A 31 9.44 2.80 2.66
CA THR A 31 10.26 2.82 3.88
C THR A 31 9.49 2.15 5.03
N PRO A 32 10.12 1.28 5.84
CA PRO A 32 9.45 0.56 6.92
C PRO A 32 8.68 1.46 7.89
N TRP A 33 9.21 2.65 8.19
CA TRP A 33 8.55 3.62 9.07
C TRP A 33 7.20 4.10 8.53
N LYS A 34 7.10 4.42 7.22
CA LYS A 34 5.83 4.79 6.57
C LYS A 34 4.83 3.66 6.62
N VAL A 35 5.28 2.43 6.38
CA VAL A 35 4.42 1.23 6.46
C VAL A 35 3.89 1.04 7.88
N ALA A 36 4.74 1.22 8.90
CA ALA A 36 4.35 1.13 10.30
C ALA A 36 3.30 2.19 10.68
N ILE A 37 3.48 3.44 10.23
CA ILE A 37 2.48 4.50 10.46
C ILE A 37 1.17 4.19 9.78
N LEU A 38 1.18 3.81 8.50
CA LEU A 38 -0.05 3.46 7.78
C LEU A 38 -0.82 2.33 8.48
N LYS A 39 -0.09 1.32 8.97
CA LYS A 39 -0.66 0.21 9.73
C LYS A 39 -1.26 0.66 11.06
N GLY A 40 -0.58 1.56 11.77
CA GLY A 40 -1.07 2.18 13.00
C GLY A 40 -2.35 2.98 12.78
N CYS A 41 -2.35 3.89 11.80
CA CYS A 41 -3.52 4.68 11.41
C CYS A 41 -4.71 3.80 11.00
N TYR A 42 -4.45 2.73 10.25
CA TYR A 42 -5.50 1.77 9.87
C TYR A 42 -6.11 1.07 11.09
N LYS A 43 -5.28 0.63 12.04
CA LYS A 43 -5.76 0.00 13.28
C LYS A 43 -6.60 0.96 14.11
N GLU A 44 -6.12 2.18 14.32
CA GLU A 44 -6.82 3.20 15.11
C GLU A 44 -8.15 3.60 14.47
N ARG A 45 -8.20 3.73 13.14
CA ARG A 45 -9.45 4.01 12.43
C ARG A 45 -10.49 2.90 12.63
N LEU A 46 -10.09 1.63 12.55
CA LEU A 46 -11.02 0.52 12.79
C LEU A 46 -11.49 0.48 14.24
N ARG A 47 -10.62 0.80 15.21
CA ARG A 47 -11.00 0.94 16.63
C ARG A 47 -12.02 2.05 16.83
N SER A 48 -11.80 3.23 16.25
CA SER A 48 -12.74 4.36 16.35
C SER A 48 -14.11 4.06 15.70
N GLN A 49 -14.16 3.12 14.76
CA GLN A 49 -15.40 2.63 14.15
C GLN A 49 -16.12 1.56 14.98
N GLY A 50 -15.58 1.19 16.16
CA GLY A 50 -16.20 0.21 17.06
C GLY A 50 -15.94 -1.24 16.69
N PHE A 51 -14.99 -1.54 15.80
CA PHE A 51 -14.68 -2.93 15.45
C PHE A 51 -14.01 -3.66 16.64
N PRO A 52 -14.43 -4.89 16.95
CA PRO A 52 -13.84 -5.67 18.06
C PRO A 52 -12.39 -6.07 17.77
N GLU A 53 -11.54 -6.21 18.79
CA GLU A 53 -10.10 -6.49 18.62
C GLU A 53 -9.83 -7.82 17.87
N ALA A 54 -10.74 -8.80 17.97
CA ALA A 54 -10.68 -10.03 17.17
C ALA A 54 -10.76 -9.74 15.66
N TYR A 55 -11.60 -8.79 15.24
CA TYR A 55 -11.69 -8.34 13.85
C TYR A 55 -10.40 -7.61 13.43
N LEU A 56 -9.85 -6.76 14.30
CA LEU A 56 -8.62 -6.00 14.01
C LEU A 56 -7.45 -6.92 13.67
N LYS A 57 -7.28 -8.03 14.39
CA LYS A 57 -6.22 -9.02 14.11
C LYS A 57 -6.33 -9.58 12.68
N ASN A 58 -7.53 -9.87 12.22
CA ASN A 58 -7.76 -10.37 10.86
C ASN A 58 -7.60 -9.27 9.81
N ALA A 59 -8.13 -8.07 10.08
CA ALA A 59 -7.99 -6.91 9.20
C ALA A 59 -6.51 -6.53 8.97
N ILE A 60 -5.68 -6.63 10.01
CA ILE A 60 -4.24 -6.37 9.94
C ILE A 60 -3.52 -7.37 9.01
N LYS A 61 -3.97 -8.63 8.93
CA LYS A 61 -3.39 -9.61 7.99
C LYS A 61 -3.65 -9.21 6.53
N LEU A 62 -4.75 -8.51 6.26
CA LEU A 62 -5.13 -8.05 4.92
C LEU A 62 -4.47 -6.71 4.55
N PHE A 63 -3.84 -6.01 5.49
CA PHE A 63 -3.24 -4.69 5.29
C PHE A 63 -2.26 -4.67 4.09
N ASN A 64 -1.33 -5.64 4.01
CA ASN A 64 -0.35 -5.68 2.93
C ASN A 64 -1.00 -5.81 1.55
N ARG A 65 -2.10 -6.57 1.47
CA ARG A 65 -2.88 -6.73 0.25
C ARG A 65 -3.52 -5.41 -0.15
N PHE A 66 -4.24 -4.75 0.77
CA PHE A 66 -4.93 -3.49 0.48
C PHE A 66 -3.97 -2.37 0.06
N ILE A 67 -2.81 -2.26 0.71
CA ILE A 67 -1.81 -1.26 0.31
C ILE A 67 -1.24 -1.57 -1.07
N SER A 68 -0.94 -2.85 -1.35
CA SER A 68 -0.42 -3.24 -2.67
C SER A 68 -1.45 -2.98 -3.78
N GLU A 69 -2.72 -3.29 -3.55
CA GLU A 69 -3.82 -2.96 -4.46
C GLU A 69 -3.94 -1.45 -4.66
N LYS A 70 -3.91 -0.66 -3.58
CA LYS A 70 -4.02 0.80 -3.67
C LYS A 70 -2.86 1.45 -4.42
N ILE A 71 -1.63 0.96 -4.24
CA ILE A 71 -0.46 1.40 -5.01
C ILE A 71 -0.71 1.14 -6.49
N SER A 72 -1.19 -0.05 -6.85
CA SER A 72 -1.51 -0.39 -8.24
C SER A 72 -2.62 0.49 -8.84
N ASP A 73 -3.64 0.83 -8.06
CA ASP A 73 -4.71 1.72 -8.51
C ASP A 73 -4.21 3.15 -8.74
N VAL A 74 -3.33 3.65 -7.86
CA VAL A 74 -2.71 4.97 -8.02
C VAL A 74 -1.82 5.01 -9.26
N GLU A 75 -1.08 3.94 -9.54
CA GLU A 75 -0.28 3.80 -10.77
C GLU A 75 -1.14 3.90 -12.03
N LYS A 76 -2.19 3.07 -12.11
CA LYS A 76 -3.13 3.10 -13.26
C LYS A 76 -3.82 4.45 -13.41
N THR A 77 -4.08 5.13 -12.29
CA THR A 77 -4.68 6.47 -12.31
C THR A 77 -3.69 7.48 -12.86
N ALA A 78 -2.44 7.46 -12.40
CA ALA A 78 -1.40 8.34 -12.91
C ALA A 78 -1.17 8.14 -14.41
N GLU A 79 -1.13 6.89 -14.89
CA GLU A 79 -1.03 6.55 -16.33
C GLU A 79 -2.17 7.11 -17.18
N ARG A 80 -3.36 7.36 -16.61
CA ARG A 80 -4.52 7.93 -17.33
C ARG A 80 -4.50 9.45 -17.42
N TYR A 81 -3.74 10.12 -16.56
CA TYR A 81 -3.66 11.59 -16.48
C TYR A 81 -2.29 12.13 -16.96
N VAL A 82 -1.46 11.27 -17.54
CA VAL A 82 -0.23 11.59 -18.27
C VAL A 82 -0.51 11.39 -19.76
#